data_AF-A0A183CIZ2-F1
#
_entry.id   AF-A0A183CIZ2-F1
#
_cell.length_a   1.000
_cell.length_b   1.000
_cell.length_c   1.000
_cell.angle_alpha   90.00
_cell.angle_beta   90.00
_cell.angle_gamma   90.00
#
_symmetry.space_group_name_H-M   'P 1'
#
loop_
_entity.id
_entity.type
_entity.pdbx_description
1 polymer ?
#
loop_
_entity_poly.entity_id
_entity_poly.type
_entity_poly.pdbx_seq_one_letter_code
_entity_poly.pdbx_strand_id
1 'polypeptide(L)'
;MLFAAKETQFCLCHVAKRELGGKNGFNIVIPQSSPLSPGELLGCTAPVLPKDVTAIVYLGDGRFHLESVMIQNPSVPAYQYNPYSRVFTRERYGFELMLDNRRAAIEVAQRADNFGIILGTLGRQGNAKIFEYLEQKLKEAGKRMIRVLLSEIFADKLALFSSVQWLGSQILIISDRNRNNFV
;
A
#
# COMPACT_ATOMS: atom_id res chain seq x y z
N MET A 1 9.40 -7.15 20.87
CA MET A 1 10.17 -7.57 19.68
C MET A 1 10.14 -6.43 18.66
N LEU A 2 11.25 -6.15 17.97
CA LEU A 2 11.43 -5.04 17.04
C LEU A 2 11.39 -5.56 15.60
N PHE A 3 10.55 -4.96 14.76
CA PHE A 3 10.55 -5.21 13.33
C PHE A 3 11.50 -4.23 12.63
N ALA A 4 12.44 -4.73 11.84
CA ALA A 4 13.34 -3.90 11.04
C ALA A 4 13.12 -4.14 9.55
N ALA A 5 12.65 -3.12 8.83
CA ALA A 5 12.51 -3.16 7.37
C ALA A 5 13.23 -1.99 6.70
N LYS A 6 13.55 -2.19 5.42
CA LYS A 6 14.33 -1.30 4.57
C LYS A 6 13.77 -1.29 3.15
N GLU A 7 14.03 -0.21 2.44
CA GLU A 7 13.61 -0.05 1.05
C GLU A 7 14.56 -0.78 0.08
N THR A 8 15.89 -0.66 0.25
CA THR A 8 16.85 -1.23 -0.72
C THR A 8 18.25 -1.58 -0.17
N GLN A 9 18.63 -1.15 1.05
CA GLN A 9 20.01 -1.35 1.55
C GLN A 9 20.20 -2.59 2.45
N PHE A 10 20.59 -3.69 1.82
CA PHE A 10 20.73 -5.04 2.41
C PHE A 10 21.43 -5.13 3.78
N CYS A 11 22.45 -4.30 4.02
CA CYS A 11 23.37 -4.47 5.15
C CYS A 11 22.87 -3.88 6.48
N LEU A 12 22.08 -2.80 6.46
CA LEU A 12 21.78 -2.02 7.68
C LEU A 12 20.91 -2.76 8.69
N CYS A 13 19.88 -3.51 8.25
CA CYS A 13 19.01 -4.24 9.19
C CYS A 13 19.76 -5.34 9.97
N HIS A 14 20.71 -6.02 9.32
CA HIS A 14 21.49 -7.08 9.96
C HIS A 14 22.48 -6.52 10.98
N VAL A 15 23.12 -5.38 10.67
CA VAL A 15 23.97 -4.66 11.62
C VAL A 15 23.14 -4.15 12.80
N ALA A 16 22.00 -3.51 12.54
CA ALA A 16 21.10 -3.05 13.59
C ALA A 16 20.65 -4.20 14.50
N LYS A 17 20.29 -5.36 13.92
CA LYS A 17 19.95 -6.57 14.67
C LYS A 17 21.09 -7.02 15.59
N ARG A 18 22.32 -7.06 15.09
CA ARG A 18 23.48 -7.47 15.89
C ARG A 18 23.75 -6.50 17.04
N GLU A 19 23.80 -5.20 16.78
CA GLU A 19 24.13 -4.19 17.78
C GLU A 19 23.04 -4.06 18.86
N LEU A 20 21.77 -3.96 18.44
CA LEU A 20 20.65 -3.77 19.35
C LEU A 20 20.26 -5.06 20.07
N GLY A 21 20.37 -6.21 19.39
CA GLY A 21 20.05 -7.51 20.00
C GLY A 21 21.10 -7.98 21.00
N GLY A 22 22.38 -7.77 20.70
CA GLY A 22 23.46 -8.19 21.59
C GLY A 22 23.63 -7.27 22.81
N LYS A 23 23.66 -5.94 22.60
CA LYS A 23 24.04 -4.99 23.67
C LYS A 23 22.86 -4.50 24.51
N ASN A 24 21.68 -4.41 23.91
CA ASN A 24 20.51 -3.78 24.54
C ASN A 24 19.36 -4.76 24.80
N GLY A 25 19.58 -6.07 24.56
CA GLY A 25 18.59 -7.12 24.86
C GLY A 25 17.34 -7.10 23.98
N PHE A 26 17.34 -6.37 22.86
CA PHE A 26 16.17 -6.32 21.99
C PHE A 26 16.04 -7.58 21.14
N ASN A 27 14.89 -8.25 21.20
CA ASN A 27 14.57 -9.30 20.23
C ASN A 27 14.16 -8.66 18.88
N ILE A 28 15.01 -8.76 17.86
CA ILE A 28 14.77 -8.17 16.52
C ILE A 28 14.39 -9.24 15.49
N VAL A 29 13.24 -9.02 14.87
CA VAL A 29 12.76 -9.76 13.71
C VAL A 29 12.96 -8.95 12.45
N ILE A 30 13.56 -9.62 11.47
CA ILE A 30 13.69 -9.12 10.11
C ILE A 30 12.74 -10.02 9.28
N PRO A 31 11.59 -9.50 8.83
CA PRO A 31 10.62 -10.29 8.07
C PRO A 31 11.20 -10.68 6.71
N GLN A 32 10.54 -11.61 6.02
CA GLN A 32 10.75 -11.81 4.60
C GLN A 32 9.41 -12.11 3.92
N SER A 33 9.06 -11.29 2.92
CA SER A 33 7.91 -11.54 2.04
C SER A 33 8.43 -12.01 0.69
N SER A 34 8.48 -13.33 0.47
CA SER A 34 8.94 -13.90 -0.81
C SER A 34 8.19 -13.28 -2.01
N PRO A 35 8.88 -12.89 -3.10
CA PRO A 35 10.28 -13.19 -3.44
C PRO A 35 11.31 -12.17 -2.92
N LEU A 36 10.91 -11.23 -2.06
CA LEU A 36 11.80 -10.22 -1.51
C LEU A 36 12.82 -10.82 -0.55
N SER A 37 13.92 -10.10 -0.39
CA SER A 37 14.97 -10.48 0.53
C SER A 37 14.60 -10.13 1.97
N PRO A 38 15.26 -10.73 2.98
CA PRO A 38 15.00 -10.39 4.37
C PRO A 38 15.12 -8.89 4.66
N GLY A 39 14.07 -8.32 5.23
CA GLY A 39 13.92 -6.92 5.59
C GLY A 39 13.57 -6.01 4.43
N GLU A 40 13.55 -6.49 3.18
CA GLU A 40 13.11 -5.70 2.03
C GLU A 40 11.59 -5.54 2.04
N LEU A 41 11.13 -4.34 1.71
CA LEU A 41 9.73 -3.94 1.79
C LEU A 41 9.32 -3.17 0.56
N LEU A 42 8.20 -3.59 -0.05
CA LEU A 42 7.57 -2.89 -1.17
C LEU A 42 6.17 -2.40 -0.77
N GLY A 43 5.71 -1.32 -1.41
CA GLY A 43 4.43 -0.68 -1.05
C GLY A 43 3.22 -1.61 -1.25
N CYS A 44 3.31 -2.55 -2.17
CA CYS A 44 2.27 -3.54 -2.45
C CYS A 44 2.37 -4.85 -1.65
N THR A 45 3.45 -5.05 -0.86
CA THR A 45 3.73 -6.32 -0.19
C THR A 45 4.19 -6.10 1.26
N ALA A 46 3.28 -5.65 2.12
CA ALA A 46 3.53 -5.50 3.55
C ALA A 46 3.31 -6.82 4.31
N PRO A 47 4.23 -7.25 5.19
CA PRO A 47 4.04 -8.44 6.02
C PRO A 47 3.04 -8.18 7.16
N VAL A 48 2.33 -9.25 7.57
CA VAL A 48 1.62 -9.29 8.85
C VAL A 48 2.63 -9.61 9.95
N LEU A 49 2.67 -8.78 10.99
CA LEU A 49 3.63 -8.95 12.08
C LEU A 49 3.13 -9.93 13.14
N PRO A 50 4.03 -10.71 13.76
CA PRO A 50 3.71 -11.45 14.98
C PRO A 50 3.15 -10.54 16.07
N LYS A 51 2.23 -11.07 16.89
CA LYS A 51 1.52 -10.30 17.93
C LYS A 51 2.43 -9.76 19.04
N ASP A 52 3.61 -10.36 19.23
CA ASP A 52 4.62 -9.96 20.21
C ASP A 52 5.58 -8.87 19.70
N VAL A 53 5.39 -8.40 18.46
CA VAL A 53 6.06 -7.22 17.93
C VAL A 53 5.47 -5.97 18.59
N THR A 54 6.34 -5.21 19.25
CA THR A 54 5.97 -4.05 20.06
C THR A 54 6.31 -2.73 19.38
N ALA A 55 7.15 -2.76 18.34
CA ALA A 55 7.51 -1.58 17.55
C ALA A 55 8.04 -1.96 16.17
N ILE A 56 7.77 -1.10 15.18
CA ILE A 56 8.30 -1.10 13.84
C ILE A 56 9.40 -0.05 13.74
N VAL A 57 10.57 -0.43 13.22
CA VAL A 57 11.68 0.45 12.88
C VAL A 57 11.94 0.31 11.39
N TYR A 58 11.71 1.38 10.67
CA TYR A 58 11.93 1.45 9.24
C TYR A 58 13.17 2.29 8.93
N LEU A 59 14.04 1.75 8.09
CA LEU A 59 15.32 2.32 7.70
C LEU A 59 15.23 2.73 6.22
N GLY A 60 14.98 4.00 5.98
CA GLY A 60 14.75 4.50 4.63
C GLY A 60 14.31 5.95 4.61
N ASP A 61 14.36 6.55 3.44
CA ASP A 61 13.72 7.82 3.13
C ASP A 61 12.30 7.61 2.59
N GLY A 62 11.48 8.65 2.63
CA GLY A 62 10.07 8.55 2.24
C GLY A 62 9.22 7.75 3.22
N ARG A 63 7.90 7.78 3.00
CA ARG A 63 6.92 7.15 3.91
C ARG A 63 6.10 6.06 3.25
N PHE A 64 6.09 6.00 1.92
CA PHE A 64 5.19 5.10 1.16
C PHE A 64 5.32 3.62 1.56
N HIS A 65 6.55 3.11 1.66
CA HIS A 65 6.81 1.74 2.09
C HIS A 65 6.43 1.52 3.56
N LEU A 66 6.73 2.48 4.44
CA LEU A 66 6.37 2.40 5.84
C LEU A 66 4.85 2.42 6.05
N GLU A 67 4.14 3.26 5.30
CA GLU A 67 2.69 3.39 5.36
C GLU A 67 1.99 2.06 5.03
N SER A 68 2.50 1.27 4.08
CA SER A 68 1.93 -0.05 3.79
C SER A 68 2.00 -0.99 5.01
N VAL A 69 3.11 -0.99 5.75
CA VAL A 69 3.26 -1.77 6.99
C VAL A 69 2.37 -1.23 8.10
N MET A 70 2.25 0.09 8.22
CA MET A 70 1.37 0.72 9.21
C MET A 70 -0.11 0.42 8.95
N ILE A 71 -0.54 0.39 7.69
CA ILE A 71 -1.90 -0.01 7.29
C ILE A 71 -2.14 -1.48 7.64
N GLN A 72 -1.17 -2.35 7.37
CA GLN A 72 -1.27 -3.79 7.63
C GLN A 72 -1.22 -4.12 9.15
N ASN A 73 -0.59 -3.27 9.95
CA ASN A 73 -0.32 -3.48 11.38
C ASN A 73 -0.63 -2.22 12.22
N PRO A 74 -1.88 -1.75 12.24
CA PRO A 74 -2.23 -0.42 12.75
C PRO A 74 -2.04 -0.23 14.26
N SER A 75 -1.97 -1.33 15.03
CA SER A 75 -1.77 -1.29 16.49
C SER A 75 -0.30 -1.19 16.90
N VAL A 76 0.65 -1.39 15.98
CA VAL A 76 2.08 -1.41 16.29
C VAL A 76 2.68 -0.03 16.04
N PRO A 77 3.32 0.61 17.02
CA PRO A 77 3.93 1.92 16.83
C PRO A 77 5.10 1.84 15.83
N ALA A 78 5.12 2.77 14.87
CA ALA A 78 6.13 2.83 13.83
C ALA A 78 7.10 4.00 14.03
N TYR A 79 8.36 3.74 13.72
CA TYR A 79 9.44 4.71 13.76
C TYR A 79 10.23 4.64 12.47
N GLN A 80 10.71 5.79 12.00
CA GLN A 80 11.52 5.90 10.80
C GLN A 80 12.89 6.48 11.18
N TYR A 81 13.95 5.85 10.68
CA TYR A 81 15.27 6.44 10.60
C TYR A 81 15.60 6.76 9.15
N ASN A 82 15.76 8.04 8.83
CA ASN A 82 16.23 8.46 7.51
C ASN A 82 17.77 8.50 7.51
N PRO A 83 18.46 7.65 6.72
CA PRO A 83 19.92 7.57 6.75
C PRO A 83 20.62 8.80 6.17
N TYR A 84 19.94 9.59 5.33
CA TYR A 84 20.49 10.79 4.72
C TYR A 84 20.43 11.99 5.67
N SER A 85 19.25 12.24 6.24
CA SER A 85 19.07 13.34 7.21
C SER A 85 19.54 12.98 8.61
N ARG A 86 19.75 11.68 8.90
CA ARG A 86 20.10 11.12 10.21
C ARG A 86 19.06 11.43 11.28
N VAL A 87 17.81 11.60 10.86
CA VAL A 87 16.69 11.91 11.75
C VAL A 87 15.94 10.63 12.09
N PHE A 88 15.62 10.47 13.37
CA PHE A 88 14.74 9.41 13.86
C PHE A 88 13.41 10.00 14.32
N THR A 89 12.31 9.58 13.69
CA THR A 89 10.96 10.09 13.96
C THR A 89 10.02 8.96 14.34
N ARG A 90 8.98 9.33 15.10
CA ARG A 90 7.82 8.46 15.32
C ARG A 90 6.78 8.79 14.25
N GLU A 91 6.44 7.79 13.46
CA GLU A 91 5.52 7.93 12.35
C GLU A 91 4.09 7.58 12.76
N ARG A 92 3.13 8.35 12.26
CA ARG A 92 1.69 8.13 12.48
C ARG A 92 0.98 8.08 11.13
N TYR A 93 0.01 7.18 11.04
CA TYR A 93 -0.84 7.05 9.88
C TYR A 93 -2.28 7.35 10.29
N GLY A 94 -2.96 8.19 9.50
CA GLY A 94 -4.36 8.55 9.72
C GLY A 94 -5.28 7.40 9.34
N PHE A 95 -5.29 6.33 10.14
CA PHE A 95 -6.03 5.11 9.82
C PHE A 95 -7.54 5.34 9.74
N GLU A 96 -8.09 6.12 10.68
CA GLU A 96 -9.51 6.50 10.68
C GLU A 96 -9.87 7.32 9.43
N LEU A 97 -9.08 8.35 9.13
CA LEU A 97 -9.25 9.16 7.91
C LEU A 97 -9.18 8.30 6.63
N MET A 98 -8.26 7.35 6.57
CA MET A 98 -8.15 6.43 5.43
C MET A 98 -9.41 5.55 5.31
N LEU A 99 -9.93 5.01 6.41
CA LEU A 99 -11.17 4.24 6.41
C LEU A 99 -12.37 5.08 5.98
N ASP A 100 -12.48 6.32 6.46
CA ASP A 100 -13.58 7.21 6.12
C ASP A 100 -13.54 7.60 4.64
N ASN A 101 -12.36 7.91 4.09
CA ASN A 101 -12.19 8.15 2.66
C ASN A 101 -12.62 6.91 1.84
N ARG A 102 -12.26 5.70 2.27
CA ARG A 102 -12.68 4.46 1.59
C ARG A 102 -14.18 4.24 1.66
N ARG A 103 -14.81 4.48 2.81
CA ARG A 103 -16.26 4.39 2.98
C ARG A 103 -16.98 5.36 2.04
N ALA A 104 -16.57 6.62 2.04
CA ALA A 104 -17.14 7.64 1.16
C ALA A 104 -17.02 7.22 -0.33
N ALA A 105 -15.86 6.72 -0.73
CA ALA A 105 -15.64 6.23 -2.09
C ALA A 105 -16.55 5.03 -2.44
N ILE A 106 -16.74 4.09 -1.52
CA ILE A 106 -17.67 2.96 -1.68
C ILE A 106 -19.12 3.44 -1.80
N GLU A 107 -19.56 4.39 -0.98
CA GLU A 107 -20.92 4.94 -1.03
C GLU A 107 -21.21 5.62 -2.37
N VAL A 108 -20.25 6.36 -2.93
CA VAL A 108 -20.35 6.95 -4.26
C VAL A 108 -20.44 5.85 -5.33
N ALA A 109 -19.58 4.82 -5.24
CA ALA A 109 -19.57 3.72 -6.19
C ALA A 109 -20.88 2.91 -6.19
N GLN A 110 -21.49 2.67 -5.01
CA GLN A 110 -22.77 1.94 -4.90
C GLN A 110 -23.90 2.58 -5.72
N ARG A 111 -23.90 3.90 -5.87
CA ARG A 111 -24.93 4.67 -6.60
C ARG A 111 -24.62 4.84 -8.08
N ALA A 112 -23.46 4.40 -8.53
CA ALA A 112 -23.03 4.59 -9.92
C ALA A 112 -23.55 3.48 -10.83
N ASP A 113 -23.86 3.83 -12.08
CA ASP A 113 -24.29 2.87 -13.10
C ASP A 113 -23.23 2.56 -14.14
N ASN A 114 -22.19 3.40 -14.22
CA ASN A 114 -21.10 3.24 -15.18
C ASN A 114 -19.78 3.13 -14.44
N PHE A 115 -19.03 2.09 -14.77
CA PHE A 115 -17.73 1.82 -14.19
C PHE A 115 -16.64 1.75 -15.26
N GLY A 116 -15.44 2.17 -14.89
CA GLY A 116 -14.24 2.03 -15.70
C GLY A 116 -13.31 1.08 -14.98
N ILE A 117 -12.92 -0.03 -15.61
CA ILE A 117 -11.92 -0.93 -15.03
C ILE A 117 -10.58 -0.67 -15.70
N ILE A 118 -9.58 -0.36 -14.88
CA ILE A 118 -8.20 -0.10 -15.33
C ILE A 118 -7.36 -1.37 -15.16
N LEU A 119 -6.78 -1.84 -16.26
CA LEU A 119 -5.72 -2.83 -16.26
C LEU A 119 -4.39 -2.15 -16.59
N GLY A 120 -3.51 -2.08 -15.60
CA GLY A 120 -2.14 -1.62 -15.80
C GLY A 120 -1.40 -2.52 -16.80
N THR A 121 -0.57 -1.92 -17.66
CA THR A 121 0.21 -2.65 -18.69
C THR A 121 1.72 -2.58 -18.48
N LEU A 122 2.21 -1.92 -17.43
CA LEU A 122 3.63 -1.70 -17.19
C LEU A 122 4.26 -2.81 -16.31
N GLY A 123 5.20 -3.58 -16.87
CA GLY A 123 5.92 -4.62 -16.11
C GLY A 123 5.00 -5.74 -15.59
N ARG A 124 5.18 -6.16 -14.33
CA ARG A 124 4.28 -7.11 -13.64
C ARG A 124 3.09 -6.43 -12.94
N GLN A 125 2.76 -5.22 -13.38
CA GLN A 125 1.54 -4.55 -12.96
C GLN A 125 0.40 -5.12 -13.81
N GLY A 126 -0.51 -5.89 -13.22
CA GLY A 126 -1.79 -6.22 -13.85
C GLY A 126 -2.17 -7.65 -13.56
N ASN A 127 -3.39 -7.86 -13.09
CA ASN A 127 -3.90 -9.21 -12.89
C ASN A 127 -5.14 -9.42 -13.75
N ALA A 128 -4.96 -10.06 -14.90
CA ALA A 128 -6.03 -10.35 -15.85
C ALA A 128 -7.17 -11.14 -15.21
N LYS A 129 -6.88 -12.06 -14.28
CA LYS A 129 -7.91 -12.82 -13.56
C LYS A 129 -8.76 -11.94 -12.66
N ILE A 130 -8.14 -10.99 -11.95
CA ILE A 130 -8.88 -10.01 -11.13
C ILE A 130 -9.71 -9.09 -12.02
N PHE A 131 -9.14 -8.66 -13.15
CA PHE A 131 -9.84 -7.84 -14.12
C PHE A 131 -11.10 -8.54 -14.66
N GLU A 132 -10.98 -9.78 -15.12
CA GLU A 132 -12.09 -10.61 -15.61
C GLU A 132 -13.14 -10.84 -14.51
N TYR A 133 -12.70 -11.09 -13.27
CA TYR A 133 -13.60 -11.22 -12.13
C TYR A 133 -14.41 -9.95 -11.86
N LEU A 134 -13.77 -8.78 -11.90
CA LEU A 134 -14.46 -7.49 -11.73
C LEU A 134 -15.45 -7.23 -12.87
N GLU A 135 -15.07 -7.53 -14.11
CA GLU A 135 -15.99 -7.45 -15.27
C GLU A 135 -17.22 -8.32 -15.08
N GLN A 136 -17.03 -9.57 -14.64
CA GLN A 136 -18.14 -10.48 -14.36
C GLN A 136 -19.06 -9.93 -13.27
N LYS A 137 -18.50 -9.43 -12.16
CA LYS A 137 -19.29 -8.89 -11.04
C LYS A 137 -20.13 -7.67 -11.43
N LEU A 138 -19.57 -6.77 -12.25
CA LEU A 138 -20.32 -5.62 -12.74
C LEU A 138 -21.44 -6.03 -13.71
N LYS A 139 -21.18 -7.01 -14.59
CA LYS A 139 -22.20 -7.57 -15.49
C LYS A 139 -23.35 -8.22 -14.72
N GLU A 140 -23.04 -9.04 -13.72
CA GLU A 140 -24.03 -9.66 -12.83
C GLU A 140 -24.89 -8.61 -12.10
N ALA A 141 -24.28 -7.47 -11.73
CA ALA A 141 -24.97 -6.35 -11.10
C ALA A 141 -25.72 -5.42 -12.09
N GLY A 142 -25.74 -5.75 -13.39
CA GLY A 142 -26.40 -4.94 -14.42
C GLY A 142 -25.74 -3.57 -14.67
N LYS A 143 -24.47 -3.40 -14.30
CA LYS A 143 -23.73 -2.15 -14.42
C LYS A 143 -23.04 -2.04 -15.79
N ARG A 144 -23.03 -0.84 -16.37
CA ARG A 144 -22.28 -0.56 -17.61
C ARG A 144 -20.81 -0.43 -17.27
N MET A 145 -19.93 -0.95 -18.14
CA MET A 145 -18.50 -0.94 -17.90
C MET A 145 -17.70 -0.52 -19.14
N ILE A 146 -16.56 0.14 -18.90
CA ILE A 146 -15.56 0.50 -19.92
C ILE A 146 -14.21 -0.07 -19.49
N ARG A 147 -13.55 -0.79 -20.40
CA ARG A 147 -12.19 -1.30 -20.19
C ARG A 147 -11.17 -0.26 -20.60
N VAL A 148 -10.20 0.01 -19.73
CA VAL A 148 -9.11 0.93 -20.02
C VAL A 148 -7.76 0.26 -19.71
N LEU A 149 -6.86 0.31 -20.69
CA LEU A 149 -5.48 -0.19 -20.57
C LEU A 149 -4.54 1.01 -20.48
N LEU A 150 -3.76 1.11 -19.41
CA LEU A 150 -2.82 2.22 -19.19
C LEU A 150 -1.50 1.69 -18.64
N SER A 151 -0.37 2.22 -19.12
CA SER A 151 0.93 1.95 -18.50
C SER A 151 1.06 2.69 -17.16
N GLU A 152 0.46 3.87 -17.06
CA GLU A 152 0.50 4.74 -15.89
C GLU A 152 -0.86 5.44 -15.69
N ILE A 153 -1.27 5.61 -14.43
CA ILE A 153 -2.56 6.19 -14.07
C ILE A 153 -2.36 7.68 -13.74
N PHE A 154 -3.06 8.55 -14.47
CA PHE A 154 -3.05 9.99 -14.25
C PHE A 154 -4.48 10.48 -13.97
N ALA A 155 -4.67 11.24 -12.89
CA ALA A 155 -5.99 11.75 -12.50
C ALA A 155 -6.65 12.55 -13.64
N ASP A 156 -5.89 13.41 -14.31
CA ASP A 156 -6.39 14.26 -15.39
C ASP A 156 -6.94 13.46 -16.58
N LYS A 157 -6.32 12.32 -16.91
CA LYS A 157 -6.81 11.44 -18.00
C LYS A 157 -8.14 10.79 -17.63
N LEU A 158 -8.29 10.41 -16.37
CA LEU A 158 -9.52 9.79 -15.88
C LEU A 158 -10.66 10.81 -15.71
N ALA A 159 -10.32 12.06 -15.40
CA ALA A 159 -11.28 13.17 -15.28
C ALA A 159 -12.02 13.47 -16.60
N LEU A 160 -11.45 13.10 -17.76
CA LEU A 160 -12.11 13.23 -19.07
C LEU A 160 -13.40 12.38 -19.18
N PHE A 161 -13.56 11.34 -18.36
CA PHE A 161 -14.74 10.47 -18.34
C PHE A 161 -15.67 10.84 -17.17
N SER A 162 -16.35 11.98 -17.29
CA SER A 162 -17.15 12.59 -16.21
C SER A 162 -18.29 11.71 -15.67
N SER A 163 -18.77 10.73 -16.44
CA SER A 163 -19.87 9.84 -16.08
C SER A 163 -19.43 8.46 -15.58
N VAL A 164 -18.14 8.23 -15.30
CA VAL A 164 -17.56 6.90 -15.00
C VAL A 164 -16.96 6.87 -13.59
N GLN A 165 -17.22 5.79 -12.84
CA GLN A 165 -16.52 5.49 -11.57
C GLN A 165 -15.41 4.46 -11.80
N TRP A 166 -14.21 4.71 -11.29
CA TRP A 166 -13.03 3.91 -11.64
C TRP A 166 -12.74 2.83 -10.60
N LEU A 167 -12.37 1.64 -11.10
CA LEU A 167 -11.86 0.50 -10.33
C LEU A 167 -10.50 0.08 -10.89
N GLY A 168 -9.48 -0.01 -10.04
CA GLY A 168 -8.18 -0.55 -10.39
C GLY A 168 -8.05 -2.06 -10.12
N SER A 169 -7.40 -2.80 -11.03
CA SER A 169 -7.21 -4.27 -10.95
C SER A 169 -5.98 -4.74 -10.15
N GLN A 170 -5.23 -3.82 -9.55
CA GLN A 170 -3.97 -4.11 -8.83
C GLN A 170 -3.86 -3.35 -7.50
N ILE A 171 -4.36 -2.12 -7.53
CA ILE A 171 -4.65 -1.27 -6.40
C ILE A 171 -6.14 -1.06 -6.56
N LEU A 172 -6.96 -1.42 -5.57
CA LEU A 172 -8.38 -1.12 -5.61
C LEU A 172 -8.55 0.39 -5.45
N ILE A 173 -8.18 1.14 -6.49
CA ILE A 173 -8.32 2.57 -6.57
C ILE A 173 -9.79 2.81 -6.79
N ILE A 174 -10.48 3.29 -5.76
CA ILE A 174 -11.75 3.98 -5.95
C ILE A 174 -11.39 5.46 -6.00
N SER A 175 -11.48 6.04 -7.19
CA SER A 175 -11.16 7.45 -7.38
C SER A 175 -12.26 8.32 -6.75
N ASP A 176 -11.91 9.12 -5.73
CA ASP A 176 -12.77 10.19 -5.24
C ASP A 176 -12.61 11.42 -6.16
N ARG A 177 -13.69 11.77 -6.84
CA ARG A 177 -13.79 12.89 -7.79
C ARG A 177 -13.34 14.24 -7.22
N ASN A 178 -13.37 14.42 -5.91
CA ASN A 178 -13.13 15.73 -5.28
C ASN A 178 -11.67 16.01 -4.86
N ARG A 179 -10.75 15.04 -4.94
CA ARG A 179 -9.39 15.23 -4.37
C ARG A 179 -8.21 15.02 -5.31
N ASN A 180 -8.42 14.73 -6.60
CA ASN A 180 -7.33 14.33 -7.51
C ASN A 180 -6.43 13.23 -6.94
N ASN A 181 -6.96 12.42 -6.02
CA ASN A 181 -6.22 11.42 -5.25
C ASN A 181 -6.88 10.06 -5.41
N PHE A 182 -6.05 9.04 -5.55
CA PHE A 182 -6.44 7.64 -5.54
C PHE A 182 -6.43 7.13 -4.10
N VAL A 183 -7.53 6.54 -3.65
CA VAL A 183 -7.72 6.02 -2.26
C VAL A 183 -7.53 4.50 -2.22
#